data_AF-A0A553Q9D5-F1
#
_entry.id   AF-A0A553Q9D5-F1
#
_cell.length_a   1.000
_cell.length_b   1.000
_cell.length_c   1.000
_cell.angle_alpha   90.00
_cell.angle_beta   90.00
_cell.angle_gamma   90.00
#
_symmetry.space_group_name_H-M   'P 1'
#
loop_
_entity.id
_entity.type
_entity.pdbx_description
1 polymer ?
#
loop_
_entity_poly.entity_id
_entity_poly.type
_entity_poly.pdbx_seq_one_letter_code
_entity_poly.pdbx_strand_id
1 'polypeptide(L)'
;MLKVNFFMSRDFVRLLEEGKIEETDKRKDEVEEKQRERRKQMAKRGEDHIPRFFRKSLDAAGREVWLFNGTYWKIRENPGFANVANMELW
;
A
#
# COMPACT_ATOMS: atom_id res chain seq x y z
N MET A 1 18.82 7.40 -0.70
CA MET A 1 17.53 8.03 -0.33
C MET A 1 16.44 6.98 -0.47
N LEU A 2 16.21 6.18 0.58
CA LEU A 2 15.11 5.20 0.59
C LEU A 2 13.82 5.99 0.78
N LYS A 3 13.06 6.19 -0.31
CA LYS A 3 11.66 6.62 -0.23
C LYS A 3 10.87 5.48 0.44
N VAL A 4 10.86 5.48 1.77
CA VAL A 4 9.83 4.78 2.52
C VAL A 4 8.56 5.59 2.25
N ASN A 5 7.77 5.14 1.28
CA ASN A 5 6.42 5.65 1.11
C ASN A 5 5.69 5.33 2.41
N PHE A 6 5.59 6.32 3.29
CA PHE A 6 4.89 6.23 4.55
C PHE A 6 3.40 6.06 4.23
N PHE A 7 2.97 4.80 4.11
CA PHE A 7 1.56 4.50 3.92
C PHE A 7 0.91 4.55 5.30
N MET A 8 0.50 5.75 5.70
CA MET A 8 -0.30 6.01 6.89
C MET A 8 -1.46 5.01 6.93
N SER A 9 -1.43 4.06 7.85
CA SER A 9 -2.56 3.16 8.03
C SER A 9 -3.74 3.97 8.59
N ARG A 10 -4.97 3.59 8.24
CA ARG A 10 -6.17 4.27 8.76
C ARG A 10 -6.21 4.26 10.30
N ASP A 11 -5.67 3.21 10.90
CA ASP A 11 -5.64 3.05 12.35
C ASP A 11 -4.68 4.05 13.02
N PHE A 12 -3.57 4.40 12.35
CA PHE A 12 -2.63 5.43 12.80
C PHE A 12 -3.28 6.82 12.82
N VAL A 13 -4.02 7.16 11.76
CA VAL A 13 -4.77 8.43 11.68
C VAL A 13 -5.77 8.52 12.84
N ARG A 14 -6.49 7.43 13.11
CA ARG A 14 -7.47 7.36 14.20
C ARG A 14 -6.85 7.53 15.58
N LEU A 15 -5.69 6.93 15.84
CA LEU A 15 -4.99 7.04 17.14
C LEU A 15 -4.39 8.44 17.35
N LEU A 16 -3.92 9.10 16.30
CA LEU A 16 -3.52 10.51 16.35
C LEU A 16 -4.71 11.44 16.60
N GLU A 17 -5.85 11.20 15.96
CA GLU A 17 -7.09 11.94 16.21
C GLU A 17 -7.57 11.78 17.66
N GLU A 18 -7.33 10.61 18.27
CA GLU A 18 -7.61 10.33 19.69
C GLU A 18 -6.52 10.84 20.66
N GLY A 19 -5.44 11.44 20.16
CA GLY A 19 -4.33 11.98 20.98
C GLY A 19 -3.40 10.93 21.60
N LYS A 20 -3.46 9.67 21.17
CA LYS A 20 -2.69 8.55 21.71
C LYS A 20 -1.35 8.37 21.00
N ILE A 21 -0.42 9.28 21.24
CA ILE A 21 0.86 9.37 20.53
C ILE A 21 1.75 8.13 20.77
N GLU A 22 1.87 7.64 22.00
CA GLU A 22 2.73 6.48 22.31
C GLU A 22 2.24 5.18 21.67
N GLU A 23 0.92 4.93 21.68
CA GLU A 23 0.33 3.77 21.00
C GLU A 23 0.48 3.85 19.49
N THR A 24 0.42 5.06 18.95
CA THR A 24 0.62 5.37 17.54
C THR A 24 2.04 5.01 17.09
N ASP A 25 3.06 5.40 17.86
CA ASP A 25 4.46 5.12 17.54
C ASP A 25 4.75 3.61 17.56
N LYS A 26 4.26 2.90 18.58
CA LYS A 26 4.41 1.44 18.64
C LYS A 26 3.75 0.75 17.45
N ARG A 27 2.53 1.17 17.08
CA ARG A 27 1.80 0.58 15.95
C ARG A 27 2.46 0.88 14.61
N LYS A 28 3.06 2.07 14.46
CA LYS A 28 3.84 2.45 13.29
C LYS A 28 5.02 1.51 13.08
N ASP A 29 5.80 1.26 14.14
CA ASP A 29 6.98 0.40 14.06
C ASP A 29 6.61 -1.05 13.68
N GLU A 30 5.51 -1.57 14.23
CA GLU A 30 4.98 -2.89 13.87
C GLU A 30 4.61 -3.00 12.38
N VAL A 31 3.89 -2.00 11.85
CA VAL A 31 3.45 -1.98 10.45
C VAL A 31 4.65 -1.81 9.50
N GLU A 32 5.61 -0.96 9.84
CA GLU A 32 6.82 -0.76 9.05
C GLU A 32 7.68 -2.02 8.97
N GLU A 33 7.85 -2.73 10.10
CA GLU A 33 8.63 -3.98 10.11
C GLU A 33 7.91 -5.09 9.33
N LYS A 34 6.58 -5.21 9.45
CA LYS A 34 5.77 -6.12 8.61
C LYS A 34 5.94 -5.82 7.12
N GLN A 35 5.93 -4.56 6.71
CA GLN A 35 6.14 -4.18 5.31
C GLN A 35 7.58 -4.43 4.86
N ARG A 36 8.57 -4.21 5.73
CA ARG A 36 9.98 -4.48 5.44
C ARG A 36 10.21 -5.98 5.24
N GLU A 37 9.68 -6.82 6.11
CA GLU A 37 9.85 -8.27 6.01
C GLU A 37 9.14 -8.82 4.76
N ARG A 38 7.94 -8.32 4.45
CA ARG A 38 7.23 -8.66 3.21
C ARG A 38 8.06 -8.32 1.97
N ARG A 39 8.67 -7.13 1.93
CA ARG A 39 9.56 -6.74 0.82
C ARG A 39 10.76 -7.68 0.68
N LYS A 40 11.39 -8.08 1.80
CA LYS A 40 12.48 -9.08 1.77
C LYS A 40 12.00 -10.42 1.24
N GLN A 41 10.83 -10.89 1.65
CA GLN A 41 10.27 -12.16 1.20
C GLN A 41 9.91 -12.14 -0.29
N MET A 42 9.31 -11.06 -0.77
CA MET A 42 9.01 -10.87 -2.20
C MET A 42 10.30 -10.80 -3.04
N ALA A 43 11.31 -10.05 -2.58
CA ALA A 43 12.61 -9.99 -3.24
C ALA A 43 13.30 -11.37 -3.32
N LYS A 44 13.21 -12.19 -2.26
CA LYS A 44 13.72 -13.58 -2.27
C LYS A 44 13.00 -14.47 -3.29
N ARG A 45 11.72 -14.20 -3.56
CA ARG A 45 10.92 -14.94 -4.56
C ARG A 45 11.08 -14.39 -5.98
N GLY A 46 11.73 -13.24 -6.15
CA GLY A 46 11.81 -12.54 -7.43
C GLY A 46 10.47 -11.94 -7.87
N GLU A 47 9.52 -11.78 -6.95
CA GLU A 47 8.21 -11.20 -7.22
C GLU A 47 8.26 -9.68 -6.99
N ASP A 48 8.06 -8.90 -8.05
CA ASP A 48 7.90 -7.45 -7.93
C ASP A 48 6.48 -7.08 -7.49
N HIS A 49 6.37 -6.11 -6.58
CA HIS A 49 5.08 -5.60 -6.16
C HIS A 49 4.44 -4.73 -7.25
N ILE A 50 3.41 -5.27 -7.92
CA ILE A 50 2.65 -4.57 -8.96
C ILE A 50 1.37 -3.95 -8.34
N PRO A 51 1.18 -2.61 -8.44
CA PRO A 51 -0.05 -1.97 -7.96
C PRO A 51 -1.30 -2.47 -8.68
N ARG A 52 -2.35 -2.80 -7.92
CA ARG A 52 -3.58 -3.40 -8.47
C ARG A 52 -4.38 -2.49 -9.41
N PHE A 53 -4.39 -1.19 -9.16
CA PHE A 53 -5.24 -0.22 -9.86
C PHE A 53 -4.48 0.71 -10.82
N PHE A 54 -3.15 0.58 -10.87
CA PHE A 54 -2.30 1.46 -11.66
C PHE A 54 -1.26 0.63 -12.41
N ARG A 55 -0.97 1.05 -13.64
CA ARG A 55 0.13 0.50 -14.43
C ARG A 55 1.22 1.55 -14.62
N LYS A 56 2.46 1.10 -14.59
CA LYS A 56 3.60 1.94 -14.94
C LYS A 56 3.63 2.13 -16.46
N SER A 57 3.79 3.36 -16.91
CA SER A 57 3.88 3.74 -18.31
C SER A 57 4.90 4.88 -18.48
N LEU A 58 5.29 5.17 -19.72
CA LEU A 58 6.18 6.28 -20.04
C LEU A 58 5.37 7.37 -20.73
N ASP A 59 5.54 8.62 -20.32
CA ASP A 59 5.00 9.75 -21.06
C ASP A 59 5.81 10.04 -22.34
N ALA A 60 5.32 10.95 -23.17
CA ALA A 60 6.00 11.36 -24.40
C ALA A 60 7.39 11.99 -24.16
N ALA A 61 7.71 12.38 -22.92
CA ALA A 61 8.99 12.94 -22.49
C ALA A 61 9.88 11.89 -21.80
N GLY A 62 9.50 10.61 -21.80
CA GLY A 62 10.27 9.51 -21.18
C GLY A 62 10.21 9.46 -19.65
N ARG A 63 9.28 10.19 -19.01
CA ARG A 63 9.07 10.15 -17.56
C ARG A 63 8.13 9.02 -17.19
N GLU A 64 8.45 8.35 -16.09
CA GLU A 64 7.61 7.30 -15.54
C GLU A 64 6.32 7.89 -14.96
N VAL A 65 5.19 7.46 -15.51
CA VAL A 65 3.85 7.85 -15.05
C VAL A 65 3.05 6.63 -14.64
N TRP A 66 2.15 6.80 -13.67
CA TRP A 66 1.24 5.76 -13.22
C TRP A 66 -0.14 6.02 -13.81
N LEU A 67 -0.57 5.17 -14.74
CA LEU A 67 -1.86 5.27 -15.39
C LEU A 67 -2.90 4.42 -14.66
N PHE A 68 -4.05 5.02 -14.36
CA PHE A 68 -5.20 4.30 -13.82
C PHE A 68 -5.69 3.25 -14.82
N ASN A 69 -5.93 2.02 -14.37
CA ASN A 69 -6.32 0.91 -15.23
C ASN A 69 -7.85 0.73 -15.38
N GLY A 70 -8.67 1.57 -14.74
CA GLY A 70 -10.12 1.52 -14.88
C GLY A 70 -10.81 0.39 -14.12
N THR A 71 -10.09 -0.42 -13.33
CA THR A 71 -10.67 -1.61 -12.67
C THR A 71 -11.25 -1.32 -11.29
N TYR A 72 -10.84 -0.23 -10.63
CA TYR A 72 -11.26 0.07 -9.27
C TYR A 72 -12.79 0.14 -9.11
N TRP A 73 -13.45 0.98 -9.92
CA TRP A 73 -14.91 1.18 -9.83
C TRP A 73 -15.69 -0.07 -10.19
N LYS A 74 -15.19 -0.85 -11.17
CA LYS A 74 -15.80 -2.11 -11.60
C LYS A 74 -15.75 -3.18 -10.52
N ILE A 75 -14.63 -3.27 -9.81
CA ILE A 75 -14.45 -4.23 -8.70
C ILE A 75 -15.21 -3.79 -7.45
N ARG A 76 -15.41 -2.48 -7.27
CA ARG A 76 -16.19 -1.91 -6.18
C ARG A 76 -17.69 -2.17 -6.34
N GLU A 77 -18.17 -2.34 -7.56
CA GLU A 77 -19.58 -2.63 -7.85
C GLU A 77 -19.90 -4.07 -7.43
N ASN A 78 -20.89 -4.20 -6.53
CA ASN A 78 -21.41 -5.37 -5.82
C ASN A 78 -20.88 -6.78 -6.23
N PRO A 79 -20.26 -7.58 -5.32
CA PRO A 79 -20.19 -7.45 -3.86
C PRO A 79 -18.99 -6.62 -3.36
N GLY A 80 -18.34 -5.86 -4.25
CA GLY A 80 -17.22 -5.00 -3.89
C GLY A 80 -15.94 -5.77 -3.54
N PHE A 81 -15.13 -5.19 -2.65
CA PHE A 81 -13.84 -5.78 -2.25
C PHE A 81 -13.96 -6.97 -1.29
N ALA A 82 -15.16 -7.35 -0.86
CA ALA A 82 -15.38 -8.44 0.10
C ALA A 82 -14.98 -9.81 -0.49
N ASN A 83 -15.18 -10.02 -1.79
CA ASN A 83 -14.83 -11.27 -2.49
C ASN A 83 -13.47 -11.22 -3.18
N VAL A 84 -12.70 -10.16 -2.94
CA VAL A 84 -11.39 -9.98 -3.55
C VAL A 84 -10.33 -10.35 -2.52
N ALA A 85 -9.39 -11.22 -2.91
CA ALA A 85 -8.21 -11.50 -2.10
C ALA A 85 -7.41 -10.20 -1.93
N ASN A 86 -7.60 -9.54 -0.79
CA ASN A 86 -6.89 -8.33 -0.41
C ASN A 86 -5.71 -8.71 0.47
N MET A 87 -4.60 -8.03 0.24
CA MET A 87 -3.42 -8.23 1.04
C MET A 87 -3.62 -7.51 2.37
N GLU A 88 -3.52 -8.22 3.49
CA GLU A 88 -3.52 -7.61 4.81
C GLU A 88 -2.22 -6.81 4.99
N LEU A 89 -2.34 -5.51 5.24
CA LEU A 89 -1.22 -4.57 5.22
C LEU A 89 -0.72 -4.18 6.63
N TRP A 90 -1.44 -4.52 7.70
CA TRP A 90 -1.10 -4.19 9.10
C TRP A 90 -1.57 -5.26 10.08
#